data_AF-A0A8S3JU89-F1
#
_entry.id   AF-A0A8S3JU89-F1
#
_cell.length_a   1.000
_cell.length_b   1.000
_cell.length_c   1.000
_cell.angle_alpha   90.00
_cell.angle_beta   90.00
_cell.angle_gamma   90.00
#
_symmetry.space_group_name_H-M   'P 1'
#
loop_
_entity.id
_entity.type
_entity.pdbx_description
1 polymer ?
#
loop_
_entity_poly.entity_id
_entity_poly.type
_entity_poly.pdbx_seq_one_letter_code
_entity_poly.pdbx_strand_id
1 'polypeptide(L)'
;TGSFHSRLPVSSVGSCHNILFSSNGQYLIALFYEITSNINPYSVKIWSTNDNTIRTNLHAIKCTLASTSQNSSLLYMAGKQKYGRGISLGLLDIDTCSLARELKSDPDTSIGDEIRRIILTKNETYALIACTEHATT
;
A
#
# COMPACT_ATOMS: atom_id res chain seq x y z
N THR A 1 6.45 8.63 32.37
CA THR A 1 5.54 9.45 31.54
C THR A 1 5.97 9.30 30.09
N GLY A 2 5.14 8.70 29.23
CA GLY A 2 5.49 8.58 27.80
C GLY A 2 5.24 9.90 27.10
N SER A 3 6.30 10.61 26.70
CA SER A 3 6.19 11.78 25.84
C SER A 3 6.23 11.34 24.37
N PHE A 4 5.33 11.87 23.54
CA PHE A 4 5.42 11.69 22.10
C PHE A 4 6.66 12.40 21.57
N HIS A 5 7.58 11.65 20.95
CA HIS A 5 8.85 12.19 20.47
C HIS A 5 8.73 12.96 19.15
N SER A 6 7.72 12.67 18.32
CA SER A 6 7.54 13.32 17.01
C SER A 6 6.09 13.26 16.51
N ARG A 7 5.69 14.25 15.70
CA ARG A 7 4.39 14.29 14.99
C ARG A 7 4.65 14.31 13.49
N LEU A 8 4.25 13.25 12.79
CA LEU A 8 4.43 13.11 11.34
C LEU A 8 3.09 13.34 10.62
N PRO A 9 2.92 14.46 9.89
CA PRO A 9 1.66 14.75 9.21
C PRO A 9 1.45 13.85 7.99
N VAL A 10 0.41 13.00 8.03
CA VAL A 10 0.08 12.07 6.94
C VAL A 10 -0.75 12.76 5.85
N SER A 11 -1.85 13.43 6.18
CA SER A 11 -2.64 14.23 5.24
C SER A 11 -3.35 15.37 5.97
N SER A 12 -3.55 16.50 5.28
CA SER A 12 -4.33 17.64 5.77
C SER A 12 -5.81 17.56 5.40
N VAL A 13 -6.16 16.65 4.48
CA VAL A 13 -7.46 16.59 3.77
C VAL A 13 -7.89 15.13 3.59
N GLY A 14 -7.43 14.25 4.47
CA GLY A 14 -7.47 12.82 4.27
C GLY A 14 -7.41 12.02 5.56
N SER A 15 -7.73 10.73 5.46
CA SER A 15 -7.70 9.80 6.59
C SER A 15 -6.65 8.73 6.38
N CYS A 16 -5.75 8.58 7.36
CA CYS A 16 -4.84 7.44 7.43
C CYS A 16 -5.63 6.20 7.84
N HIS A 17 -5.49 5.10 7.11
CA HIS A 17 -6.23 3.87 7.40
C HIS A 17 -5.32 2.65 7.59
N ASN A 18 -4.03 2.75 7.27
CA ASN A 18 -3.06 1.70 7.56
C ASN A 18 -1.67 2.29 7.82
N ILE A 19 -0.95 1.69 8.78
CA ILE A 19 0.41 2.08 9.15
C ILE A 19 1.24 0.80 9.21
N LEU A 20 2.37 0.80 8.51
CA LEU A 20 3.26 -0.34 8.39
C LEU A 20 4.69 0.07 8.71
N PHE A 21 5.47 -0.88 9.21
CA PHE A 21 6.92 -0.75 9.33
C PHE A 21 7.61 -1.69 8.34
N SER A 22 8.72 -1.25 7.77
CA SER A 22 9.56 -2.05 6.87
C SER A 22 11.02 -2.03 7.31
N SER A 23 11.80 -2.98 6.79
CA SER A 23 13.25 -3.03 6.93
C SER A 23 13.68 -2.94 8.40
N ASN A 24 13.11 -3.80 9.25
CA ASN A 24 13.33 -3.82 10.71
C ASN A 24 13.03 -2.47 11.40
N GLY A 25 12.03 -1.73 10.90
CA GLY A 25 11.58 -0.48 11.51
C GLY A 25 12.33 0.76 11.02
N GLN A 26 13.21 0.64 10.02
CA GLN A 26 13.87 1.79 9.40
C GLN A 26 12.91 2.71 8.65
N TYR A 27 11.78 2.17 8.16
CA TYR A 27 10.78 2.94 7.44
C TYR A 27 9.42 2.83 8.10
N LEU A 28 8.77 3.99 8.27
CA LEU A 28 7.36 4.11 8.60
C LEU A 28 6.59 4.41 7.33
N ILE A 29 5.54 3.65 7.08
CA ILE A 29 4.72 3.75 5.86
C ILE A 29 3.29 3.99 6.28
N ALA A 30 2.65 5.04 5.76
CA ALA A 30 1.24 5.31 5.96
C ALA A 30 0.48 5.23 4.64
N LEU A 31 -0.62 4.49 4.65
CA LEU A 31 -1.62 4.50 3.60
C LEU A 31 -2.75 5.40 4.02
N PHE A 32 -3.15 6.28 3.12
CA PHE A 32 -4.16 7.27 3.43
C PHE A 32 -5.03 7.56 2.21
N TYR A 33 -6.27 7.95 2.52
CA TYR A 33 -7.24 8.46 1.57
C TYR A 33 -7.08 9.98 1.46
N GLU A 34 -6.91 10.57 0.28
CA GLU A 34 -7.01 12.01 0.03
C GLU A 34 -8.39 12.38 -0.55
N ILE A 35 -9.10 13.30 0.12
CA ILE A 35 -10.44 13.79 -0.27
C ILE A 35 -10.36 14.85 -1.39
N THR A 36 -9.22 14.99 -2.06
CA THR A 36 -8.97 16.09 -3.01
C THR A 36 -9.08 15.72 -4.48
N SER A 37 -9.18 14.43 -4.85
CA SER A 37 -9.26 14.05 -6.26
C SER A 37 -10.43 13.10 -6.55
N ASN A 38 -11.31 13.52 -7.47
CA ASN A 38 -12.39 12.72 -8.06
C ASN A 38 -11.90 11.47 -8.82
N ILE A 39 -10.59 11.20 -8.80
CA ILE A 39 -10.00 10.26 -9.72
C ILE A 39 -9.44 9.05 -8.98
N ASN A 40 -8.74 9.18 -7.84
CA ASN A 40 -8.41 8.05 -6.96
C ASN A 40 -8.06 8.53 -5.57
N PRO A 41 -8.56 7.88 -4.52
CA PRO A 41 -8.35 8.43 -3.19
C PRO A 41 -7.13 7.90 -2.47
N TYR A 42 -6.57 6.75 -2.82
CA TYR A 42 -5.53 6.13 -1.99
C TYR A 42 -4.11 6.53 -2.40
N SER A 43 -3.31 6.89 -1.39
CA SER A 43 -1.92 7.34 -1.50
C SER A 43 -1.06 6.73 -0.40
N VAL A 44 0.26 6.73 -0.63
CA VAL A 44 1.27 6.20 0.30
C VAL A 44 2.27 7.29 0.66
N LYS A 45 2.60 7.40 1.95
CA LYS A 45 3.73 8.20 2.43
C LYS A 45 4.71 7.34 3.19
N ILE A 46 6.00 7.60 2.96
CA ILE A 46 7.11 6.85 3.54
C ILE A 46 8.02 7.84 4.25
N TRP A 47 8.32 7.55 5.51
CA TRP A 47 9.30 8.28 6.32
C TRP A 47 10.45 7.35 6.67
N SER A 48 11.65 7.91 6.72
CA SER A 48 12.75 7.32 7.46
C SER A 48 12.51 7.54 8.95
N THR A 49 12.64 6.48 9.76
CA THR A 49 12.47 6.57 11.22
C THR A 49 13.72 7.06 11.94
N ASN A 50 14.88 7.02 11.26
CA ASN A 50 16.16 7.47 11.81
C ASN A 50 16.18 8.99 11.99
N ASP A 51 15.66 9.73 11.00
CA ASP A 51 15.74 11.19 10.89
C ASP A 51 14.38 11.86 10.69
N ASN A 52 13.29 11.09 10.67
CA ASN A 52 11.91 11.55 10.45
C ASN A 52 11.68 12.23 9.08
N THR A 53 12.57 12.06 8.11
CA THR A 53 12.44 12.71 6.80
C THR A 53 11.45 11.97 5.90
N ILE A 54 10.65 12.73 5.15
CA ILE A 54 9.75 12.18 4.12
C ILE A 54 10.60 11.76 2.92
N ARG A 55 10.41 10.53 2.44
CA ARG A 55 11.15 9.98 1.29
C ARG A 55 10.41 10.06 -0.03
N THR A 56 9.16 10.51 -0.05
CA THR A 56 8.31 10.33 -1.24
C THR A 56 8.63 11.33 -2.35
N ASN A 57 8.81 10.82 -3.57
CA ASN A 57 8.45 11.49 -4.81
C ASN A 57 7.91 10.43 -5.78
N LEU A 58 6.65 10.00 -5.61
CA LEU A 58 6.04 8.95 -6.42
C LEU A 58 4.67 9.39 -6.94
N HIS A 59 4.44 9.11 -8.23
CA HIS A 59 3.12 9.17 -8.86
C HIS A 59 2.11 8.39 -8.03
N ALA A 60 0.87 8.86 -7.94
CA ALA A 60 -0.17 8.25 -7.11
C ALA A 60 -0.29 6.73 -7.38
N ILE A 61 0.21 5.92 -6.45
CA ILE A 61 0.07 4.47 -6.49
C ILE A 61 -1.25 4.13 -5.83
N LYS A 62 -2.23 3.82 -6.67
CA LYS A 62 -3.61 3.57 -6.29
C LYS A 62 -3.71 2.20 -5.63
N CYS A 63 -3.44 2.14 -4.33
CA CYS A 63 -3.51 0.91 -3.56
C CYS A 63 -4.45 1.06 -2.37
N THR A 64 -5.36 0.12 -2.20
CA THR A 64 -6.28 0.08 -1.06
C THR A 64 -5.63 -0.60 0.14
N LEU A 65 -4.68 -1.49 -0.11
CA LEU A 65 -4.01 -2.27 0.92
C LEU A 65 -2.53 -2.45 0.58
N ALA A 66 -1.69 -2.55 1.61
CA ALA A 66 -0.29 -2.88 1.44
C ALA A 66 0.22 -3.83 2.53
N SER A 67 1.33 -4.49 2.22
CA SER A 67 2.05 -5.38 3.13
C SER A 67 3.55 -5.26 2.86
N THR A 68 4.35 -5.24 3.92
CA THR A 68 5.81 -5.14 3.84
C THR A 68 6.43 -6.51 3.75
N SER A 69 7.48 -6.62 2.93
CA SER A 69 8.34 -7.79 2.92
C SER A 69 9.08 -7.94 4.26
N GLN A 70 9.30 -9.18 4.68
CA GLN A 70 10.17 -9.55 5.79
C GLN A 70 11.62 -9.78 5.34
N ASN A 71 11.84 -10.02 4.04
CA ASN A 71 13.14 -10.44 3.50
C ASN A 71 13.81 -9.36 2.63
N SER A 72 13.09 -8.32 2.24
CA SER A 72 13.59 -7.23 1.39
C SER A 72 12.95 -5.89 1.73
N SER A 73 13.40 -4.82 1.07
CA SER A 73 12.82 -3.48 1.15
C SER A 73 11.62 -3.29 0.21
N LEU A 74 10.88 -4.36 -0.09
CA LEU A 74 9.69 -4.28 -0.95
C LEU A 74 8.41 -4.02 -0.16
N LEU A 75 7.61 -3.08 -0.67
CA LEU A 75 6.23 -2.86 -0.30
C LEU A 75 5.30 -3.44 -1.37
N TYR A 76 4.53 -4.46 -1.00
CA TYR A 76 3.48 -5.02 -1.84
C TYR A 76 2.22 -4.18 -1.67
N MET A 77 1.67 -3.70 -2.76
CA MET A 77 0.53 -2.77 -2.77
C MET A 77 -0.53 -3.30 -3.71
N ALA A 78 -1.72 -3.58 -3.19
CA ALA A 78 -2.84 -4.09 -3.96
C ALA A 78 -3.94 -3.03 -4.07
N GLY A 79 -4.49 -2.88 -5.28
CA GLY A 79 -5.58 -1.96 -5.57
C GLY A 79 -6.44 -2.47 -6.71
N LYS A 80 -7.64 -1.91 -6.86
CA LYS A 80 -8.47 -2.19 -8.04
C LYS A 80 -7.82 -1.58 -9.28
N GLN A 81 -7.92 -2.30 -10.40
CA GLN A 81 -7.57 -1.74 -11.70
C GLN A 81 -8.55 -0.62 -12.08
N LYS A 82 -8.19 0.17 -13.11
CA LYS A 82 -9.06 1.23 -13.63
C LYS A 82 -10.41 0.61 -14.03
N TYR A 83 -11.51 1.29 -13.70
CA TYR A 83 -12.88 0.82 -13.94
C TYR A 83 -13.30 -0.43 -13.16
N GLY A 84 -12.54 -0.83 -12.13
CA GLY A 84 -12.92 -1.91 -11.22
C GLY A 84 -12.81 -3.33 -11.78
N ARG A 85 -12.21 -3.50 -12.97
CA ARG A 85 -12.06 -4.78 -13.67
C ARG A 85 -10.80 -5.52 -13.22
N GLY A 86 -10.85 -6.11 -12.03
CA GLY A 86 -9.76 -6.89 -11.47
C GLY A 86 -8.80 -6.10 -10.56
N ILE A 87 -7.67 -6.73 -10.25
CA ILE A 87 -6.70 -6.29 -9.23
C ILE A 87 -5.35 -5.99 -9.88
N SER A 88 -4.74 -4.89 -9.45
CA SER A 88 -3.32 -4.59 -9.68
C SER A 88 -2.54 -4.80 -8.39
N LEU A 89 -1.38 -5.45 -8.50
CA LEU A 89 -0.39 -5.62 -7.46
C LEU A 89 0.91 -4.91 -7.88
N GLY A 90 1.21 -3.80 -7.23
CA GLY A 90 2.47 -3.08 -7.36
C GLY A 90 3.48 -3.55 -6.32
N LEU A 91 4.74 -3.72 -6.73
CA LEU A 91 5.89 -3.96 -5.86
C LEU A 91 6.74 -2.70 -5.90
N LEU A 92 6.79 -1.97 -4.79
CA LEU A 92 7.60 -0.77 -4.64
C LEU A 92 8.86 -1.09 -3.87
N ASP A 93 10.00 -0.71 -4.43
CA ASP A 93 11.26 -0.67 -3.71
C ASP A 93 11.27 0.60 -2.84
N ILE A 94 11.31 0.38 -1.52
CA ILE A 94 11.27 1.44 -0.51
C ILE A 94 12.59 2.20 -0.48
N ASP A 95 13.72 1.54 -0.77
CA ASP A 95 15.05 2.15 -0.70
C ASP A 95 15.25 3.14 -1.84
N THR A 96 14.76 2.83 -3.03
CA THR A 96 14.82 3.72 -4.19
C THR A 96 13.58 4.59 -4.37
N CYS A 97 12.50 4.32 -3.61
CA CYS A 97 11.17 4.88 -3.84
C CYS A 97 10.74 4.72 -5.31
N SER A 98 10.95 3.53 -5.91
CA SER A 98 10.57 3.26 -7.31
C SER A 98 9.74 1.99 -7.45
N LEU A 99 8.80 2.00 -8.40
CA LEU A 99 7.98 0.84 -8.69
C LEU A 99 8.83 -0.21 -9.42
N ALA A 100 9.23 -1.26 -8.71
CA ALA A 100 10.03 -2.35 -9.25
C ALA A 100 9.23 -3.21 -10.23
N ARG A 101 7.94 -3.45 -9.94
CA ARG A 101 7.06 -4.26 -10.78
C ARG A 101 5.59 -3.91 -10.59
N GLU A 102 4.79 -4.10 -11.63
CA GLU A 102 3.33 -4.11 -11.54
C GLU A 102 2.81 -5.42 -12.18
N LEU A 103 1.89 -6.09 -11.50
CA LEU A 103 1.19 -7.28 -11.98
C LEU A 103 -0.30 -6.98 -12.01
N LYS A 104 -0.97 -7.35 -13.10
CA LYS A 104 -2.41 -7.14 -13.28
C LYS A 104 -3.07 -8.48 -13.48
N SER A 105 -4.19 -8.68 -12.80
CA SER A 105 -5.08 -9.79 -13.10
C SER A 105 -5.71 -9.61 -14.48
N ASP A 106 -6.24 -10.69 -15.03
CA ASP A 106 -7.14 -10.63 -16.17
C ASP A 106 -8.36 -9.74 -15.82
N PRO A 107 -8.70 -8.73 -16.63
CA PRO A 107 -9.83 -7.84 -16.37
C PRO A 107 -11.19 -8.52 -16.55
N ASP A 108 -11.27 -9.62 -17.27
CA ASP A 108 -12.51 -10.36 -17.54
C ASP A 108 -12.79 -11.41 -16.45
N THR A 109 -11.83 -11.66 -15.56
CA THR A 109 -12.05 -12.50 -14.38
C THR A 109 -12.69 -11.67 -13.26
N SER A 110 -13.83 -12.12 -12.76
CA SER A 110 -14.44 -11.55 -11.56
C SER A 110 -13.61 -11.94 -10.33
N ILE A 111 -12.98 -10.96 -9.68
CA ILE A 111 -12.08 -11.18 -8.52
C ILE A 111 -12.59 -10.35 -7.34
N GLY A 112 -13.80 -10.67 -6.89
CA GLY A 112 -14.43 -10.04 -5.73
C GLY A 112 -14.53 -8.51 -5.78
N ASP A 113 -15.11 -7.94 -4.73
CA ASP A 113 -15.40 -6.51 -4.68
C ASP A 113 -14.46 -5.71 -3.78
N GLU A 114 -13.83 -6.34 -2.79
CA GLU A 114 -12.97 -5.62 -1.85
C GLU A 114 -11.73 -6.44 -1.52
N ILE A 115 -10.56 -5.80 -1.61
CA ILE A 115 -9.29 -6.40 -1.20
C ILE A 115 -9.22 -6.32 0.31
N ARG A 116 -9.17 -7.47 0.99
CA ARG A 116 -9.13 -7.55 2.46
C ARG A 116 -7.74 -7.77 3.02
N ARG A 117 -6.87 -8.48 2.28
CA ARG A 117 -5.55 -8.83 2.78
C ARG A 117 -4.57 -9.14 1.65
N ILE A 118 -3.31 -8.82 1.89
CA ILE A 118 -2.17 -9.38 1.15
C ILE A 118 -1.49 -10.36 2.11
N ILE A 119 -1.32 -11.61 1.67
CA ILE A 119 -0.63 -12.64 2.45
C ILE A 119 0.62 -13.03 1.67
N LEU A 120 1.78 -12.75 2.26
CA LEU A 120 3.06 -13.19 1.71
C LEU A 120 3.36 -14.59 2.25
N THR A 121 3.78 -15.48 1.35
CA THR A 121 4.33 -16.78 1.76
C THR A 121 5.63 -16.58 2.54
N LYS A 122 6.03 -17.54 3.38
CA LYS A 122 7.22 -17.41 4.25
C LYS A 122 8.51 -17.05 3.48
N ASN A 123 8.67 -17.61 2.28
CA ASN A 123 9.78 -17.33 1.38
C ASN A 123 9.44 -16.24 0.34
N GLU A 124 8.27 -15.61 0.45
CA GLU A 124 7.76 -14.52 -0.38
C GLU A 124 7.79 -14.78 -1.89
N THR A 125 7.87 -16.05 -2.27
CA THR A 125 7.81 -16.46 -3.68
C THR A 125 6.41 -16.22 -4.26
N TYR A 126 5.40 -16.27 -3.39
CA TYR A 126 4.01 -15.96 -3.72
C TYR A 126 3.45 -14.88 -2.80
N ALA A 127 2.66 -13.98 -3.40
CA ALA A 127 1.77 -13.06 -2.73
C ALA A 127 0.33 -13.45 -3.08
N LEU A 128 -0.46 -13.78 -2.06
CA LEU A 128 -1.87 -14.12 -2.19
C LEU A 128 -2.70 -12.88 -1.87
N ILE A 129 -3.63 -12.53 -2.76
CA ILE A 129 -4.55 -11.41 -2.55
C ILE A 129 -5.91 -11.97 -2.18
N ALA A 130 -6.33 -11.73 -0.93
CA ALA A 130 -7.62 -12.17 -0.44
C ALA A 130 -8.67 -11.09 -0.68
N CYS A 131 -9.75 -11.47 -1.35
CA CYS A 131 -10.86 -10.59 -1.69
C CYS A 131 -12.17 -11.12 -1.09
N THR A 132 -13.09 -10.22 -0.75
CA THR A 132 -14.48 -10.63 -0.46
C THR A 132 -15.24 -10.79 -1.76
N GLU A 133 -15.86 -11.94 -1.92
CA GLU A 133 -16.95 -12.14 -2.87
C GLU A 133 -18.23 -11.64 -2.21
N HIS A 134 -18.95 -10.73 -2.87
CA HIS A 134 -20.36 -10.55 -2.56
C HIS A 134 -21.14 -11.64 -3.27
N ALA A 135 -21.82 -12.51 -2.50
CA ALA A 135 -22.82 -13.40 -3.07
C ALA A 135 -23.91 -12.50 -3.67
N THR A 136 -24.13 -12.61 -4.98
CA THR A 136 -25.31 -12.03 -5.62
C THR A 136 -26.53 -12.79 -5.10
N THR A 137 -27.20 -12.25 -4.08
CA THR A 137 -28.57 -12.65 -3.72
C THR A 137 -29.55 -12.13 -4.74
#